data_AF-A0A8T5HI85-F1
#
_entry.id   AF-A0A8T5HI85-F1
#
_cell.length_a   1.000
_cell.length_b   1.000
_cell.length_c   1.000
_cell.angle_alpha   90.00
_cell.angle_beta   90.00
_cell.angle_gamma   90.00
#
_symmetry.space_group_name_H-M   'P 1'
#
loop_
_entity.id
_entity.type
_entity.pdbx_description
1 polymer ?
#
loop_
_entity_poly.entity_id
_entity_poly.type
_entity_poly.pdbx_seq_one_letter_code
_entity_poly.pdbx_strand_id
1 'polypeptide(L)' 'MDHLSTLMLTDFSLTTISGYIDPGSATAFMAMIIGAVAGVGMTLKLYWYKIKEKISKN' A
#
# COMPACT_ATOMS: atom_id res chain seq x y z
N MET A 1 11.58 34.44 -14.56
CA MET A 1 12.13 33.12 -14.15
C MET A 1 10.96 32.20 -13.82
N ASP A 2 9.92 32.25 -14.66
CA ASP A 2 8.55 31.89 -14.24
C ASP A 2 7.99 30.76 -15.13
N HIS A 3 8.74 30.39 -16.18
CA HIS A 3 8.40 29.30 -17.08
C HIS A 3 8.77 27.94 -16.50
N LEU A 4 9.85 27.86 -15.70
CA LEU A 4 10.27 26.63 -15.01
C LEU A 4 9.28 26.21 -13.92
N SER A 5 8.78 27.17 -13.14
CA SER A 5 7.75 26.92 -12.13
C SER A 5 6.41 26.52 -12.75
N THR A 6 6.08 27.10 -13.91
CA THR A 6 4.87 26.75 -14.67
C THR A 6 4.95 25.33 -15.24
N LEU A 7 6.12 24.91 -15.75
CA LEU A 7 6.39 23.55 -16.23
C LEU A 7 6.24 22.50 -15.12
N MET A 8 6.82 22.79 -13.95
CA MET A 8 6.72 21.92 -12.76
C MET A 8 5.26 21.76 -12.28
N LEU A 9 4.43 22.79 -12.43
CA LEU A 9 3.00 22.75 -12.08
C LEU A 9 2.15 22.03 -13.14
N THR A 10 2.54 22.09 -14.42
CA THR A 10 1.85 21.37 -15.50
C THR A 10 2.16 19.87 -15.50
N ASP A 11 3.36 19.46 -15.08
CA ASP A 11 3.72 18.04 -14.94
C ASP A 11 2.97 17.35 -13.79
N PHE A 12 2.53 18.11 -12.79
CA PHE A 12 1.64 17.64 -11.73
C PHE A 12 0.16 17.61 -12.17
N SER A 13 -0.17 18.13 -13.35
CA SER A 13 -1.50 18.03 -13.91
C SER A 13 -1.70 16.60 -14.43
N LEU A 14 -2.20 15.74 -13.52
CA LEU A 14 -2.60 14.36 -13.78
C LEU A 14 -3.53 14.30 -15.00
N THR A 15 -2.95 14.03 -16.18
CA THR A 15 -3.69 13.56 -17.34
C THR A 15 -4.26 12.21 -16.93
N THR A 16 -5.53 12.22 -16.54
CA THR A 16 -6.26 11.05 -16.04
C THR A 16 -6.56 10.13 -17.22
N ILE A 17 -5.53 9.39 -17.66
CA ILE A 17 -5.71 8.29 -18.58
C ILE A 17 -6.40 7.18 -17.78
N SER A 18 -7.66 6.93 -18.12
CA SER A 18 -8.44 5.82 -17.58
C SER A 18 -7.63 4.52 -17.64
N GLY A 19 -7.31 3.95 -16.48
CA GLY A 19 -6.58 2.68 -16.36
C GLY A 19 -5.05 2.78 -16.38
N TYR A 20 -4.47 3.97 -16.45
CA TYR A 20 -3.02 4.13 -16.25
C TYR A 20 -2.70 3.98 -14.77
N ILE A 21 -1.95 2.93 -14.44
CA ILE A 21 -1.31 2.78 -13.14
C ILE A 21 0.14 3.18 -13.35
N ASP A 22 0.56 4.30 -12.77
CA ASP A 22 1.97 4.67 -12.82
C ASP A 22 2.80 3.68 -11.98
N PRO A 23 4.07 3.43 -12.35
CA PRO A 23 4.94 2.49 -11.63
C PRO A 23 5.11 2.82 -10.13
N GLY A 24 5.02 4.10 -9.75
CA GLY A 24 5.10 4.54 -8.35
C GLY A 24 3.88 4.10 -7.55
N SER A 25 2.68 4.32 -8.09
CA SER A 25 1.43 3.86 -7.48
C SER A 25 1.33 2.34 -7.41
N ALA A 26 1.76 1.63 -8.47
CA ALA A 26 1.81 0.16 -8.46
C ALA A 26 2.71 -0.38 -7.34
N THR A 27 3.92 0.19 -7.20
CA THR A 27 4.89 -0.24 -6.19
C THR A 27 4.41 0.08 -4.77
N ALA A 28 3.81 1.26 -4.55
CA ALA A 28 3.19 1.60 -3.27
C ALA A 28 2.05 0.65 -2.89
N PHE A 29 1.21 0.27 -3.85
CA PHE A 29 0.14 -0.69 -3.63
C PHE A 29 0.67 -2.08 -3.27
N MET A 30 1.68 -2.56 -3.99
CA MET A 30 2.33 -3.83 -3.68
C MET A 30 3.01 -3.82 -2.29
N ALA A 31 3.67 -2.72 -1.93
CA ALA A 31 4.26 -2.56 -0.61
C ALA A 31 3.21 -2.61 0.51
N MET A 32 2.03 -2.01 0.31
CA MET A 32 0.90 -2.12 1.23
C MET A 32 0.45 -3.57 1.40
N ILE A 33 0.30 -4.33 0.32
CA ILE A 33 -0.10 -5.74 0.39
C ILE A 33 0.93 -6.56 1.16
N ILE A 34 2.20 -6.40 0.83
CA ILE A 34 3.30 -7.12 1.50
C ILE A 34 3.34 -6.74 2.99
N GLY A 35 3.21 -5.46 3.31
CA GLY A 35 3.15 -4.97 4.69
C GLY A 35 1.96 -5.53 5.46
N ALA A 36 0.79 -5.60 4.83
CA ALA A 36 -0.41 -6.18 5.44
C ALA A 36 -0.24 -7.68 5.71
N VAL A 37 0.28 -8.45 4.75
CA VAL A 37 0.53 -9.89 4.91
C VAL A 37 1.58 -10.14 6.01
N ALA A 38 2.66 -9.37 6.02
CA ALA A 38 3.69 -9.46 7.06
C ALA A 38 3.13 -9.11 8.45
N GLY A 39 2.32 -8.05 8.54
CA GLY A 39 1.66 -7.65 9.78
C GLY A 39 0.67 -8.70 10.30
N VAL A 40 -0.16 -9.26 9.43
CA VAL A 40 -1.08 -10.35 9.77
C VAL A 40 -0.29 -11.59 10.21
N GLY A 41 0.75 -11.99 9.49
CA GLY A 41 1.57 -13.14 9.86
C GLY A 41 2.24 -12.97 11.23
N MET A 42 2.77 -11.77 11.52
CA MET A 42 3.42 -11.48 12.80
C MET A 42 2.43 -11.44 13.96
N THR A 43 1.26 -10.81 13.77
CA THR A 43 0.21 -10.79 14.80
C THR A 43 -0.35 -12.18 15.07
N LEU A 44 -0.58 -12.99 14.03
CA LEU A 44 -1.04 -14.37 14.17
C LEU A 44 -0.02 -15.22 14.92
N LYS A 45 1.28 -15.06 14.64
CA LYS A 45 2.37 -15.73 15.36
C LYS A 45 2.40 -15.32 16.83
N LEU A 46 2.28 -14.02 17.13
CA LEU A 46 2.31 -13.49 18.49
C LEU A 46 1.13 -13.99 19.35
N TYR A 47 -0.07 -14.05 18.74
CA TYR A 47 -1.28 -14.48 19.44
C TYR A 47 -1.65 -15.95 19.23
N TRP A 48 -0.77 -16.74 18.61
CA TRP A 48 -1.04 -18.13 18.20
C TRP A 48 -1.64 -18.97 19.33
N TYR A 49 -1.10 -18.85 20.55
CA TYR A 49 -1.61 -19.56 21.72
C TYR A 49 -3.04 -19.14 22.09
N LYS A 50 -3.33 -17.83 22.13
CA LYS A 50 -4.66 -17.30 22.46
C LYS A 50 -5.70 -17.63 21.39
N ILE A 51 -5.28 -17.62 20.12
CA ILE A 51 -6.11 -18.00 18.98
C ILE A 51 -6.44 -19.50 19.06
N LYS A 52 -5.44 -20.34 19.29
CA LYS A 52 -5.65 -21.79 19.50
C LYS A 52 -6.56 -22.07 20.67
N GLU A 53 -6.39 -21.37 21.79
CA GLU A 53 -7.25 -21.55 22.96
C GLU A 53 -8.71 -21.18 22.64
N LYS A 54 -8.95 -20.06 21.93
CA LYS A 54 -10.29 -19.66 21.50
C LYS A 54 -10.93 -20.60 20.46
N ILE A 55 -10.15 -21.17 19.56
CA ILE A 55 -10.64 -22.11 18.53
C ILE A 55 -10.84 -23.51 19.11
N SER A 56 -9.99 -23.94 20.05
CA SER A 56 -10.03 -25.29 20.64
C SER A 56 -11.06 -25.43 21.75
N LYS A 57 -11.49 -24.31 22.35
CA LYS A 57 -12.51 -24.28 23.39
C LYS A 57 -13.89 -24.33 22.75
N ASN A 58 -14.24 -25.51 22.25
CA ASN A 58 -15.62 -25.96 22.04
C ASN A 58 -16.14 -26.59 23.33
#